data_AF-E9HYV4-F1
#
_entry.id   AF-E9HYV4-F1
#
_cell.length_a   1.000
_cell.length_b   1.000
_cell.length_c   1.000
_cell.angle_alpha   90.00
_cell.angle_beta   90.00
_cell.angle_gamma   90.00
#
_symmetry.space_group_name_H-M   'P 1'
#
loop_
_entity.id
_entity.type
_entity.pdbx_description
1 polymer ?
#
loop_
_entity_poly.entity_id
_entity_poly.type
_entity_poly.pdbx_seq_one_letter_code
_entity_poly.pdbx_strand_id
1 'polypeptide(L)'
;MSNAEDSPSDDNETEGPEVIKKLRTATKAKFTRLLATISAHMEGDGEQSVLRVHRANLNDLYNECFRLHTAYTEKIRPADEDLAKSTKWCEDLDKIYRDSSAKMEEFSKEEGGRRSTQSER
;
A
#
# COMPACT_ATOMS: atom_id res chain seq x y z
N MET A 1 -10.29 -56.16 10.34
CA MET A 1 -10.81 -54.99 9.62
C MET A 1 -11.45 -54.09 10.65
N SER A 2 -10.91 -52.89 10.85
CA SER A 2 -11.60 -51.66 11.28
C SER A 2 -10.55 -50.56 11.30
N ASN A 3 -10.53 -49.76 10.24
CA ASN A 3 -9.76 -48.54 10.14
C ASN A 3 -10.23 -47.58 11.25
N ALA A 4 -9.33 -47.12 12.09
CA ALA A 4 -9.51 -45.86 12.78
C ALA A 4 -9.11 -44.78 11.77
N GLU A 5 -10.11 -44.02 11.31
CA GLU A 5 -9.91 -42.89 10.44
C GLU A 5 -9.04 -41.86 11.16
N ASP A 6 -7.88 -41.63 10.56
CA ASP A 6 -7.03 -40.47 10.78
C ASP A 6 -7.87 -39.25 10.41
N SER A 7 -8.42 -38.56 11.42
CA SER A 7 -8.96 -37.23 11.22
C SER A 7 -7.75 -36.30 11.03
N PRO A 8 -7.51 -35.73 9.83
CA PRO A 8 -6.59 -34.62 9.74
C PRO A 8 -7.18 -33.52 10.61
N SER A 9 -6.46 -33.14 11.67
CA SER A 9 -6.75 -31.93 12.42
C SER A 9 -6.84 -30.80 11.40
N ASP A 10 -8.05 -30.29 11.25
CA ASP A 10 -8.38 -29.09 10.50
C ASP A 10 -7.48 -27.99 11.08
N ASP A 11 -6.39 -27.67 10.37
CA ASP A 11 -5.41 -26.61 10.66
C ASP A 11 -6.07 -25.23 10.43
N ASN A 12 -7.24 -25.04 11.03
CA ASN A 12 -8.08 -23.86 10.97
C ASN A 12 -7.91 -23.06 12.25
N GLU A 13 -6.66 -22.98 12.74
CA GLU A 13 -6.31 -22.24 13.96
C GLU A 13 -5.97 -20.79 13.61
N THR A 14 -7.02 -19.98 13.53
CA THR A 14 -7.02 -18.56 13.95
C THR A 14 -6.13 -17.60 13.14
N GLU A 15 -6.30 -17.51 11.81
CA GLU A 15 -5.68 -16.46 10.97
C GLU A 15 -6.33 -15.05 11.11
N GLY A 16 -6.89 -14.73 12.27
CA GLY A 16 -7.70 -13.53 12.48
C GLY A 16 -6.88 -12.24 12.70
N PRO A 17 -7.05 -11.54 13.83
CA PRO A 17 -6.56 -10.17 14.04
C PRO A 17 -5.02 -10.00 14.02
N GLU A 18 -4.25 -11.05 14.34
CA GLU A 18 -2.78 -10.99 14.30
C GLU A 18 -2.22 -10.85 12.88
N VAL A 19 -2.83 -11.51 11.89
CA VAL A 19 -2.41 -11.42 10.49
C VAL A 19 -2.61 -9.98 9.99
N ILE A 20 -3.72 -9.36 10.34
CA ILE A 20 -4.02 -7.97 9.95
C ILE A 20 -3.12 -6.98 10.67
N LYS A 21 -2.80 -7.22 11.94
CA LYS A 21 -1.85 -6.37 12.67
C LYS A 21 -0.45 -6.43 12.04
N LYS A 22 0.04 -7.63 11.73
CA LYS A 22 1.34 -7.84 11.04
C LYS A 22 1.32 -7.18 9.66
N LEU A 23 0.24 -7.38 8.92
CA LEU A 23 0.05 -6.80 7.60
C LEU A 23 0.05 -5.27 7.66
N ARG A 24 -0.77 -4.65 8.51
CA ARG A 24 -0.80 -3.18 8.71
C ARG A 24 0.57 -2.62 9.02
N THR A 25 1.30 -3.30 9.89
CA THR A 25 2.66 -2.87 10.27
C THR A 25 3.62 -2.96 9.09
N ALA A 26 3.58 -4.07 8.36
CA ALA A 26 4.44 -4.33 7.21
C ALA A 26 4.14 -3.38 6.04
N THR A 27 2.86 -3.21 5.70
CA THR A 27 2.43 -2.32 4.60
C THR A 27 2.68 -0.87 4.96
N LYS A 28 2.47 -0.45 6.20
CA LYS A 28 2.85 0.89 6.67
C LYS A 28 4.33 1.15 6.51
N ALA A 29 5.18 0.23 6.93
CA ALA A 29 6.63 0.38 6.77
C ALA A 29 7.06 0.47 5.30
N LYS A 30 6.49 -0.37 4.43
CA LYS A 30 6.73 -0.33 2.97
C LYS A 30 6.26 1.00 2.36
N PHE A 31 5.06 1.46 2.70
CA PHE A 31 4.52 2.74 2.24
C PHE A 31 5.41 3.90 2.67
N THR A 32 5.74 4.01 3.97
CA THR A 32 6.58 5.11 4.47
C THR A 32 7.94 5.15 3.77
N ARG A 33 8.56 4.00 3.53
CA ARG A 33 9.83 3.94 2.79
C ARG A 33 9.68 4.38 1.34
N LEU A 34 8.67 3.85 0.64
CA LEU A 34 8.42 4.19 -0.76
C LEU A 34 8.14 5.68 -0.93
N LEU A 35 7.38 6.29 -0.01
CA LEU A 35 7.10 7.73 -0.02
C LEU A 35 8.37 8.56 0.20
N ALA A 36 9.22 8.17 1.15
CA ALA A 36 10.49 8.84 1.35
C ALA A 36 11.37 8.77 0.10
N THR A 37 11.39 7.62 -0.59
CA THR A 37 12.09 7.46 -1.86
C THR A 37 11.50 8.33 -2.97
N ILE A 38 10.17 8.41 -3.08
CA ILE A 38 9.48 9.27 -4.05
C ILE A 38 9.80 10.74 -3.79
N SER A 39 9.68 11.21 -2.54
CA SER A 39 10.03 12.59 -2.18
C SER A 39 11.48 12.92 -2.49
N ALA A 40 12.42 12.06 -2.09
CA ALA A 40 13.84 12.26 -2.38
C ALA A 40 14.13 12.30 -3.90
N HIS A 41 13.40 11.50 -4.70
CA HIS A 41 13.51 11.56 -6.16
C HIS A 41 12.96 12.86 -6.75
N MET A 42 11.85 13.37 -6.23
CA MET A 42 11.25 14.63 -6.69
C MET A 42 12.05 15.87 -6.25
N GLU A 43 12.75 15.80 -5.12
CA GLU A 43 13.59 16.90 -4.60
C GLU A 43 14.98 16.98 -5.27
N GLY A 44 15.41 15.92 -5.96
CA GLY A 44 16.65 15.88 -6.73
C GLY A 44 16.43 15.87 -8.25
N ASP A 45 17.48 15.59 -9.01
CA ASP A 45 17.42 15.36 -10.48
C ASP A 45 16.93 13.93 -10.81
N GLY A 46 15.92 13.44 -10.09
CA GLY A 46 15.41 12.09 -10.27
C GLY A 46 14.81 11.87 -11.66
N GLU A 47 15.14 10.74 -12.30
CA GLU A 47 14.59 10.43 -13.62
C GLU A 47 13.08 10.16 -13.54
N GLN A 48 12.30 10.79 -14.44
CA GLN A 48 10.86 10.54 -14.53
C GLN A 48 10.50 9.07 -14.79
N SER A 49 11.38 8.31 -15.46
CA SER A 49 11.21 6.87 -15.67
C SER A 49 11.16 6.12 -14.34
N VAL A 50 12.01 6.49 -13.38
CA VAL A 50 12.07 5.90 -12.04
C VAL A 50 10.85 6.33 -11.21
N LEU A 51 10.41 7.58 -11.35
CA LEU A 51 9.19 8.06 -10.69
C LEU A 51 7.93 7.27 -11.15
N ARG A 52 7.85 6.90 -12.43
CA ARG A 52 6.77 6.03 -12.94
C ARG A 52 6.76 4.65 -12.30
N VAL A 53 7.93 4.05 -12.10
CA VAL A 53 8.06 2.76 -11.39
C VAL A 53 7.60 2.90 -9.94
N HIS A 54 8.02 3.96 -9.25
CA HIS A 54 7.58 4.22 -7.88
C HIS A 54 6.07 4.45 -7.78
N ARG A 55 5.45 5.14 -8.76
CA ARG A 55 4.00 5.31 -8.84
C ARG A 55 3.27 3.98 -9.03
N ALA A 56 3.76 3.10 -9.90
CA ALA A 56 3.20 1.77 -10.10
C ALA A 56 3.27 0.95 -8.79
N ASN A 57 4.44 0.92 -8.14
CA ASN A 57 4.62 0.23 -6.87
C ASN A 57 3.71 0.77 -5.76
N LEU A 58 3.47 2.09 -5.74
CA LEU A 58 2.57 2.73 -4.77
C LEU A 58 1.11 2.29 -5.01
N ASN A 59 0.69 2.24 -6.26
CA ASN A 59 -0.64 1.77 -6.65
C ASN A 59 -0.84 0.28 -6.32
N ASP A 60 0.15 -0.57 -6.58
CA ASP A 60 0.07 -1.99 -6.25
C ASP A 60 -0.05 -2.23 -4.74
N LEU A 61 0.78 -1.52 -3.95
CA LEU A 61 0.70 -1.58 -2.48
C LEU A 61 -0.64 -1.05 -1.96
N TYR A 62 -1.18 0.02 -2.56
CA TYR A 62 -2.50 0.56 -2.21
C TYR A 62 -3.61 -0.48 -2.44
N ASN A 63 -3.64 -1.09 -3.63
CA ASN A 63 -4.64 -2.09 -3.99
C ASN A 63 -4.51 -3.35 -3.13
N GLU A 64 -3.28 -3.80 -2.82
CA GLU A 64 -3.04 -4.92 -1.92
C GLU A 64 -3.59 -4.64 -0.52
N CYS A 65 -3.31 -3.44 0.04
CA CYS A 65 -3.83 -3.04 1.34
C CYS A 65 -5.36 -2.99 1.36
N PHE A 66 -5.98 -2.41 0.33
CA PHE A 66 -7.43 -2.29 0.26
C PHE A 66 -8.10 -3.66 0.16
N ARG A 67 -7.61 -4.54 -0.72
CA ARG A 67 -8.11 -5.92 -0.87
C ARG A 67 -8.06 -6.68 0.45
N LEU A 68 -6.97 -6.56 1.18
CA LEU A 68 -6.77 -7.26 2.45
C LEU A 68 -7.63 -6.68 3.58
N HIS A 69 -7.82 -5.35 3.59
CA HIS A 69 -8.77 -4.71 4.49
C HIS A 69 -10.19 -5.22 4.25
N THR A 70 -10.67 -5.21 3.00
CA THR A 70 -12.00 -5.73 2.64
C THR A 70 -12.15 -7.18 3.09
N ALA A 71 -11.16 -8.03 2.78
CA ALA A 71 -11.17 -9.43 3.20
C ALA A 71 -11.23 -9.59 4.73
N TYR A 72 -10.52 -8.75 5.49
CA TYR A 72 -10.56 -8.76 6.95
C TYR A 72 -11.93 -8.38 7.51
N THR A 73 -12.49 -7.28 7.01
CA THR A 73 -13.77 -6.75 7.50
C THR A 73 -14.93 -7.69 7.18
N GLU A 74 -14.89 -8.37 6.03
CA GLU A 74 -15.96 -9.27 5.60
C GLU A 74 -15.85 -10.66 6.25
N LYS A 75 -14.63 -11.21 6.36
CA LYS A 75 -14.44 -12.61 6.78
C LYS A 75 -14.24 -12.79 8.28
N ILE A 76 -13.51 -11.88 8.93
CA ILE A 76 -13.02 -12.09 10.30
C ILE A 76 -13.96 -11.44 11.34
N ARG A 77 -14.87 -10.55 10.93
CA ARG A 77 -15.79 -9.80 11.83
C ARG A 77 -15.06 -9.32 13.09
N PRO A 78 -14.04 -8.46 12.93
CA PRO A 78 -13.21 -8.03 14.04
C PRO A 78 -14.01 -7.29 15.11
N ALA A 79 -13.50 -7.30 16.35
CA ALA A 79 -14.01 -6.45 17.41
C ALA A 79 -13.95 -4.96 16.99
N ASP A 80 -14.86 -4.14 17.50
CA ASP A 80 -15.03 -2.74 17.08
C ASP A 80 -13.73 -1.93 17.14
N GLU A 81 -12.86 -2.19 18.12
CA GLU A 81 -11.59 -1.49 18.25
C GLU A 81 -10.59 -1.84 17.13
N ASP A 82 -10.52 -3.11 16.73
CA ASP A 82 -9.63 -3.54 15.63
C ASP A 82 -10.20 -3.14 14.27
N LEU A 83 -11.54 -3.13 14.13
CA LEU A 83 -12.22 -2.56 12.98
C LEU A 83 -11.88 -1.07 12.84
N ALA A 84 -12.05 -0.28 13.90
CA ALA A 84 -11.74 1.15 13.88
C ALA A 84 -10.28 1.45 13.52
N LYS A 85 -9.33 0.66 14.06
CA LYS A 85 -7.90 0.80 13.70
C LYS A 85 -7.61 0.40 12.25
N SER A 86 -8.34 -0.58 11.72
CA SER A 86 -8.24 -1.02 10.32
C SER A 86 -8.81 0.04 9.37
N THR A 87 -10.01 0.55 9.66
CA THR A 87 -10.67 1.62 8.89
C THR A 87 -9.81 2.87 8.87
N LYS A 88 -9.35 3.35 10.04
CA LYS A 88 -8.48 4.52 10.13
C LYS A 88 -7.20 4.35 9.32
N TRP A 89 -6.64 3.14 9.32
CA TRP A 89 -5.46 2.85 8.51
C TRP A 89 -5.74 2.94 7.00
N CYS A 90 -6.89 2.46 6.55
CA CYS A 90 -7.31 2.62 5.15
C CYS A 90 -7.57 4.07 4.77
N GLU A 91 -8.16 4.88 5.65
CA GLU A 91 -8.35 6.32 5.44
C GLU A 91 -7.00 7.05 5.35
N ASP A 92 -6.07 6.75 6.27
CA ASP A 92 -4.72 7.30 6.25
C ASP A 92 -3.99 6.91 4.94
N LEU A 93 -4.13 5.66 4.51
CA LEU A 93 -3.54 5.16 3.26
C LEU A 93 -4.12 5.87 2.02
N ASP A 94 -5.44 6.01 1.92
CA ASP A 94 -6.09 6.70 0.79
C ASP A 94 -5.64 8.16 0.73
N LYS A 95 -5.60 8.85 1.86
CA LYS A 95 -5.10 10.22 1.94
C LYS A 95 -3.65 10.33 1.46
N ILE A 96 -2.77 9.50 2.01
CA ILE A 96 -1.35 9.49 1.65
C ILE A 96 -1.15 9.17 0.17
N TYR A 97 -1.89 8.20 -0.36
CA TYR A 97 -1.85 7.83 -1.77
C TYR A 97 -2.25 9.00 -2.68
N ARG A 98 -3.35 9.70 -2.34
CA ARG A 98 -3.82 10.87 -3.09
C ARG A 98 -2.83 12.01 -3.04
N ASP A 99 -2.33 12.36 -1.85
CA ASP A 99 -1.37 13.46 -1.67
C ASP A 99 -0.08 13.19 -2.48
N SER A 100 0.41 11.96 -2.45
CA SER A 100 1.61 11.55 -3.18
C SER A 100 1.39 11.52 -4.69
N SER A 101 0.22 11.06 -5.12
CA SER A 101 -0.16 11.05 -6.53
C SER A 101 -0.29 12.46 -7.09
N ALA A 102 -0.88 13.38 -6.32
CA ALA A 102 -0.98 14.78 -6.69
C ALA A 102 0.41 15.43 -6.82
N LYS A 103 1.31 15.20 -5.86
CA LYS A 103 2.70 15.70 -5.92
C LYS A 103 3.48 15.16 -7.11
N MET A 104 3.36 13.85 -7.38
CA MET A 104 4.00 13.23 -8.55
C MET A 104 3.47 13.80 -9.87
N GLU A 105 2.17 14.11 -9.94
CA GLU A 105 1.56 14.73 -11.11
C GLU A 105 2.03 16.18 -11.30
N GLU A 106 2.11 16.96 -10.22
CA GLU A 106 2.63 18.33 -10.25
C GLU A 106 4.08 18.38 -10.73
N PHE A 107 4.95 17.55 -10.14
CA PHE A 107 6.34 17.41 -10.57
C PHE A 107 6.45 17.02 -12.05
N SER A 108 5.60 16.10 -12.51
CA SER A 108 5.59 15.67 -13.91
C SER A 108 5.23 16.81 -14.88
N LYS A 109 4.34 17.72 -14.46
CA LYS A 109 3.95 18.91 -15.25
C LYS A 109 5.04 19.96 -15.26
N GLU A 110 5.68 20.24 -14.12
CA GLU A 110 6.77 21.22 -14.03
C GLU A 110 7.98 20.82 -14.88
N GLU A 111 8.40 19.55 -14.83
CA GLU A 111 9.50 19.03 -15.65
C GLU A 111 9.15 18.98 -17.16
N GLY A 112 7.89 18.70 -17.51
CA GLY A 112 7.39 18.81 -18.88
C GLY A 112 7.42 20.25 -19.43
N GLY A 113 7.16 21.23 -18.56
CA GLY A 113 7.29 22.65 -18.87
C GLY A 113 8.75 23.10 -19.03
N ARG A 114 9.65 22.64 -18.15
CA ARG A 114 11.09 22.95 -18.20
C ARG A 114 11.81 22.37 -19.41
N ARG A 115 11.43 21.17 -19.87
CA ARG A 115 11.99 20.59 -21.12
C ARG A 115 11.60 21.34 -22.38
N SER A 116 10.46 22.04 -22.37
CA SER A 116 9.97 22.77 -23.54
C SER A 116 10.73 24.09 -23.77
N THR A 117 11.36 24.66 -22.74
CA THR A 117 12.12 25.93 -22.85
C THR A 117 13.61 25.75 -23.11
N GLN A 118 14.14 24.52 -23.08
CA GLN A 118 15.55 24.23 -23.33
C GLN A 118 15.87 23.89 -24.80
N SER A 119 14.85 23.76 -25.66
CA SER A 119 15.02 23.37 -27.07
C SER A 119 15.20 24.55 -28.05
N GLU A 120 15.42 25.76 -27.53
CA GLU A 120 15.74 26.98 -28.28
C GLU A 120 17.14 27.49 -27.91
N ARG A 121 18.20 26.78 -28.32
CA ARG A 121 19.54 27.35 -28.51
C ARG A 121 20.30 26.63 -29.62
#